data_AF-A0A482W4G9-F1
#
_entry.id   AF-A0A482W4G9-F1
#
_cell.length_a   1.000
_cell.length_b   1.000
_cell.length_c   1.000
_cell.angle_alpha   90.00
_cell.angle_beta   90.00
_cell.angle_gamma   90.00
#
_symmetry.space_group_name_H-M   'P 1'
#
loop_
_entity.id
_entity.type
_entity.pdbx_description
1 polymer ?
#
loop_
_entity_poly.entity_id
_entity_poly.type
_entity_poly.pdbx_seq_one_letter_code
_entity_poly.pdbx_strand_id
1 'polypeptide(L)'
;NYKEKDAGKVVVYTTTMGILRETYQACMKVKQILRTLLVKFEERDVFMSNEYQNEIRERMRCEHILVPQVFVDGQHVGDAETIERLNESGELRRILKPFKSMDACTTCKVCGGYRLLPCQVCNGSKKSVHRNHFTTEFVALKCMNCDEVGLVRCSAC
;
A
#
# COMPACT_ATOMS: atom_id res chain seq x y z
N ASN A 1 15.06 -2.44 9.13
CA ASN A 1 14.58 -1.45 10.11
C ASN A 1 13.47 -0.62 9.48
N TYR A 2 12.23 -0.69 9.96
CA TYR A 2 11.10 0.04 9.37
C TYR A 2 11.23 1.56 9.45
N LYS A 3 11.98 2.09 10.44
CA LYS A 3 12.27 3.52 10.54
C LYS A 3 13.03 4.05 9.33
N GLU A 4 13.97 3.29 8.80
CA GLU A 4 14.74 3.66 7.60
C GLU A 4 13.90 3.47 6.32
N LYS A 5 13.16 2.35 6.22
CA LYS A 5 12.31 2.03 5.05
C LYS A 5 11.21 3.08 4.82
N ASP A 6 10.61 3.54 5.92
CA ASP A 6 9.47 4.46 5.92
C ASP A 6 9.87 5.90 6.30
N ALA A 7 11.17 6.21 6.34
CA ALA A 7 11.65 7.56 6.65
C ALA A 7 11.09 8.59 5.66
N GLY A 8 10.54 9.69 6.18
CA GLY A 8 9.94 10.76 5.39
C GLY A 8 8.59 10.38 4.78
N LYS A 9 7.94 9.31 5.24
CA LYS A 9 6.68 8.82 4.66
C LYS A 9 5.59 8.61 5.71
N VAL A 10 4.36 8.86 5.26
CA VAL A 10 3.14 8.37 5.91
C VAL A 10 2.73 7.10 5.18
N VAL A 11 2.59 6.00 5.90
CA VAL A 11 2.20 4.70 5.35
C VAL A 11 0.86 4.30 5.95
N VAL A 12 -0.08 3.87 5.12
CA VAL A 12 -1.41 3.43 5.54
C VAL A 12 -1.63 2.01 5.03
N TYR A 13 -1.78 1.07 5.95
CA TYR A 13 -2.25 -0.27 5.61
C TYR A 13 -3.76 -0.25 5.48
N THR A 14 -4.26 -0.69 4.34
CA THR A 14 -5.68 -0.71 4.01
C THR A 14 -6.06 -2.07 3.43
N THR A 15 -7.35 -2.22 3.12
CA THR A 15 -7.84 -3.31 2.27
C THR A 15 -8.75 -2.74 1.20
N THR A 16 -8.61 -3.21 -0.04
CA THR A 16 -9.63 -3.00 -1.09
C THR A 16 -10.73 -4.04 -1.07
N MET A 17 -10.61 -5.09 -0.24
CA MET A 17 -11.66 -6.10 -0.04
C MET A 17 -12.90 -5.47 0.61
N GLY A 18 -13.99 -5.36 -0.15
CA GLY A 18 -15.24 -4.73 0.30
C GLY A 18 -16.24 -5.65 1.02
N ILE A 19 -15.89 -6.91 1.28
CA ILE A 19 -16.81 -7.90 1.90
C ILE A 19 -17.18 -7.46 3.32
N LEU A 20 -16.19 -7.01 4.10
CA LEU A 20 -16.40 -6.45 5.43
C LEU A 20 -16.60 -4.93 5.33
N ARG A 21 -17.87 -4.51 5.24
CA ARG A 21 -18.24 -3.11 4.97
C ARG A 21 -17.68 -2.13 6.00
N GLU A 22 -17.73 -2.47 7.28
CA GLU A 22 -17.23 -1.62 8.36
C GLU A 22 -15.73 -1.37 8.21
N THR A 23 -14.95 -2.42 7.98
CA THR A 23 -13.50 -2.34 7.74
C THR A 23 -13.17 -1.51 6.51
N TYR A 24 -13.91 -1.72 5.41
CA TYR A 24 -13.74 -0.95 4.17
C TYR A 24 -14.03 0.53 4.39
N GLN A 25 -15.14 0.86 5.06
CA GLN A 25 -15.52 2.23 5.38
C GLN A 25 -14.51 2.90 6.31
N ALA A 26 -13.99 2.19 7.32
CA ALA A 26 -12.93 2.68 8.20
C ALA A 26 -11.65 3.01 7.42
N CYS A 27 -11.22 2.14 6.49
CA CYS A 27 -10.10 2.41 5.60
C CYS A 27 -10.33 3.66 4.73
N MET A 28 -11.52 3.79 4.15
CA MET A 28 -11.89 4.94 3.33
C MET A 28 -11.92 6.24 4.15
N LYS A 29 -12.39 6.19 5.39
CA LYS A 29 -12.43 7.32 6.32
C LYS A 29 -11.03 7.83 6.64
N VAL A 30 -10.10 6.94 6.99
CA VAL A 30 -8.69 7.30 7.24
C VAL A 30 -8.07 7.93 5.99
N LYS A 31 -8.27 7.33 4.81
CA LYS A 31 -7.79 7.90 3.54
C LYS A 31 -8.37 9.30 3.29
N GLN A 32 -9.65 9.50 3.57
CA GLN A 32 -10.31 10.79 3.39
C GLN A 32 -9.77 11.87 4.33
N ILE A 33 -9.51 11.54 5.60
CA ILE A 33 -8.91 12.45 6.58
C ILE A 33 -7.53 12.91 6.08
N LEU A 34 -6.67 11.97 5.66
CA LEU A 34 -5.32 12.30 5.17
C LEU A 34 -5.36 13.16 3.90
N ARG A 35 -6.25 12.86 2.95
CA ARG A 35 -6.46 13.69 1.75
C ARG A 35 -6.93 15.10 2.11
N THR A 36 -7.88 15.22 3.03
CA THR A 36 -8.39 16.53 3.50
C THR A 36 -7.29 17.35 4.17
N LEU A 37 -6.34 16.71 4.84
CA LEU A 37 -5.16 17.37 5.42
C LEU A 37 -4.05 17.67 4.39
N LEU A 38 -4.25 17.31 3.11
CA LEU A 38 -3.29 17.43 2.01
C LEU A 38 -1.98 16.67 2.28
N VAL A 39 -2.09 15.48 2.88
CA VAL A 39 -0.94 14.65 3.23
C VAL A 39 -0.72 13.59 2.15
N LYS A 40 0.49 13.52 1.60
CA LYS A 40 0.87 12.44 0.70
C LYS A 40 1.18 11.20 1.55
N PHE A 41 0.50 10.10 1.27
CA PHE A 41 0.71 8.82 1.97
C PHE A 41 0.95 7.67 0.99
N GLU A 42 1.59 6.60 1.44
CA GLU A 42 1.75 5.33 0.73
C GLU A 42 0.68 4.35 1.19
N GLU A 43 -0.17 3.89 0.27
CA GLU A 43 -1.17 2.87 0.55
C GLU A 43 -0.53 1.48 0.39
N ARG A 44 -0.61 0.66 1.45
CA ARG A 44 -0.20 -0.76 1.45
C ARG A 44 -1.44 -1.62 1.60
N ASP A 45 -1.94 -2.10 0.48
CA ASP A 45 -3.15 -2.92 0.45
C ASP A 45 -2.84 -4.38 0.81
N VAL A 46 -3.32 -4.80 1.98
CA VAL A 46 -3.08 -6.15 2.51
C VAL A 46 -3.88 -7.23 1.78
N PHE A 47 -4.93 -6.86 1.03
CA PHE A 47 -5.64 -7.83 0.19
C PHE A 47 -4.81 -8.20 -1.05
N MET A 48 -4.05 -7.24 -1.58
CA MET A 48 -3.35 -7.39 -2.85
C MET A 48 -1.94 -7.98 -2.73
N SER A 49 -1.35 -8.02 -1.53
CA SER A 49 0.06 -8.42 -1.33
C SER A 49 0.27 -9.22 -0.05
N ASN A 50 0.84 -10.43 -0.18
CA ASN A 50 1.22 -11.24 0.98
C ASN A 50 2.41 -10.63 1.73
N GLU A 51 3.28 -9.89 1.04
CA GLU A 51 4.37 -9.14 1.68
C GLU A 51 3.82 -8.14 2.69
N TYR A 52 2.82 -7.34 2.29
CA TYR A 52 2.20 -6.38 3.21
C TYR A 52 1.43 -7.05 4.35
N GLN A 53 0.84 -8.22 4.11
CA GLN A 53 0.25 -9.02 5.18
C GLN A 53 1.28 -9.45 6.22
N ASN A 54 2.43 -9.98 5.79
CA ASN A 54 3.50 -10.40 6.70
C ASN A 54 4.11 -9.21 7.43
N GLU A 55 4.33 -8.11 6.70
CA GLU A 55 4.89 -6.87 7.23
C GLU A 55 4.02 -6.30 8.36
N ILE A 56 2.69 -6.21 8.18
CA ILE A 56 1.81 -5.67 9.22
C ILE A 56 1.70 -6.61 10.42
N ARG A 57 1.70 -7.95 10.22
CA ARG A 57 1.72 -8.92 11.33
C ARG A 57 2.98 -8.78 12.18
N GLU A 58 4.14 -8.63 11.54
CA GLU A 58 5.41 -8.42 12.23
C GLU A 58 5.40 -7.10 13.01
N ARG A 59 4.97 -6.00 12.38
CA ARG A 59 4.95 -4.66 13.00
C ARG A 59 3.99 -4.57 14.19
N MET A 60 2.83 -5.20 14.07
CA MET A 60 1.80 -5.21 15.12
C MET A 60 1.99 -6.33 16.15
N ARG A 61 2.91 -7.27 15.90
CA ARG A 61 3.10 -8.50 16.69
C ARG A 61 1.79 -9.25 16.91
N CYS A 62 0.98 -9.33 15.86
CA CYS A 62 -0.35 -9.91 15.90
C CYS A 62 -0.58 -10.75 14.64
N GLU A 63 -1.09 -11.97 14.79
CA GLU A 63 -1.41 -12.86 13.68
C GLU A 63 -2.63 -12.38 12.87
N HIS A 64 -3.55 -11.69 13.55
CA HIS A 64 -4.74 -11.11 12.92
C HIS A 64 -4.41 -9.76 12.30
N ILE A 65 -4.75 -9.62 11.01
CA ILE A 65 -4.58 -8.37 10.29
C ILE A 65 -5.74 -7.44 10.62
N LEU A 66 -5.42 -6.37 11.35
CA LEU A 66 -6.33 -5.29 11.67
C LEU A 66 -6.01 -4.13 10.73
N VAL A 67 -6.99 -3.65 9.99
CA VAL A 67 -6.87 -2.47 9.12
C VAL A 67 -8.07 -1.54 9.32
N PRO A 68 -7.90 -0.21 9.16
CA PRO A 68 -6.67 0.47 8.74
C PRO A 68 -5.65 0.63 9.87
N GLN A 69 -4.36 0.71 9.51
CA GLN A 69 -3.27 1.07 10.43
C GLN A 69 -2.38 2.14 9.79
N VAL A 70 -2.10 3.21 10.54
CA VAL A 70 -1.31 4.34 10.06
C VAL A 70 0.05 4.38 10.75
N PHE A 71 1.08 4.58 9.95
CA PHE A 71 2.46 4.77 10.39
C PHE A 71 3.04 6.07 9.83
N VAL A 72 3.86 6.75 10.62
CA VAL A 72 4.56 7.99 10.24
C VAL A 72 6.03 7.82 10.61
N ASP A 73 6.93 8.00 9.65
CA ASP A 73 8.38 7.76 9.82
C ASP A 73 8.70 6.38 10.44
N GLY A 74 7.94 5.38 10.00
CA GLY A 74 8.04 4.00 10.49
C GLY A 74 7.44 3.75 11.88
N GLN A 75 6.97 4.78 12.58
CA GLN A 75 6.34 4.65 13.90
C GLN A 75 4.82 4.47 13.79
N HIS A 76 4.26 3.60 14.62
CA HIS A 76 2.82 3.36 14.64
C HIS A 76 2.08 4.53 15.28
N VAL A 77 1.08 5.07 14.58
CA VAL A 77 0.24 6.17 15.09
C VAL A 77 -1.09 5.63 15.60
N GLY A 78 -1.71 4.70 14.88
CA GLY A 78 -2.94 4.05 15.32
C GLY A 78 -3.86 3.56 14.21
N ASP A 79 -5.02 3.09 14.66
CA ASP A 79 -6.13 2.61 13.85
C ASP A 79 -7.12 3.73 13.47
N ALA A 80 -8.26 3.37 12.89
CA ALA A 80 -9.27 4.34 12.45
C ALA A 80 -9.76 5.26 13.58
N GLU A 81 -10.10 4.70 14.74
CA GLU A 81 -10.62 5.45 15.89
C GLU A 81 -9.56 6.41 16.43
N THR A 82 -8.32 5.93 16.56
CA THR A 82 -7.21 6.77 17.02
C THR A 82 -6.93 7.93 16.07
N ILE A 83 -6.94 7.67 14.76
CA ILE A 83 -6.73 8.70 13.73
C ILE A 83 -7.85 9.73 13.73
N GLU A 84 -9.10 9.30 13.92
CA GLU A 84 -10.24 10.21 14.04
C GLU A 84 -10.12 11.11 15.27
N ARG A 85 -9.87 10.53 16.45
CA ARG A 85 -9.69 11.30 17.69
C ARG A 85 -8.55 12.31 17.60
N LEU A 86 -7.43 11.93 16.98
CA LEU A 86 -6.30 12.84 16.73
C LEU A 86 -6.64 13.93 15.71
N ASN A 87 -7.52 13.65 14.75
CA ASN A 87 -7.99 14.64 13.79
C ASN A 87 -8.91 15.67 14.44
N GLU A 88 -9.85 15.22 15.29
CA GLU A 88 -10.79 16.08 16.01
C GLU A 88 -10.10 17.01 17.01
N SER A 89 -9.10 16.51 17.74
CA SER A 89 -8.25 17.31 18.65
C SER A 89 -7.28 18.25 17.91
N GLY A 90 -7.07 18.05 16.60
CA GLY A 90 -6.11 18.80 15.79
C GLY A 90 -4.65 18.37 15.96
N GLU A 91 -4.36 17.39 16.81
CA GLU A 91 -3.01 16.85 17.01
C GLU A 91 -2.47 16.18 15.75
N LEU A 92 -3.33 15.47 15.00
CA LEU A 92 -2.96 14.83 13.74
C LEU A 92 -2.38 15.84 12.74
N ARG A 93 -2.95 17.05 12.68
CA ARG A 93 -2.47 18.12 11.80
C ARG A 93 -1.07 18.62 12.18
N ARG A 94 -0.70 18.53 13.47
CA ARG A 94 0.64 18.87 13.96
C ARG A 94 1.64 17.78 13.59
N ILE A 95 1.30 16.52 13.85
CA ILE A 95 2.12 15.35 13.53
C ILE A 95 2.41 15.31 12.02
N LEU A 96 1.38 15.52 11.19
CA LEU A 96 1.49 15.38 9.74
C LEU A 96 1.97 16.65 9.00
N LYS A 97 2.27 17.75 9.72
CA LYS A 97 2.72 19.01 9.12
C LYS A 97 3.90 18.85 8.14
N PRO A 98 4.93 18.02 8.43
CA PRO A 98 6.06 17.84 7.52
C PRO A 98 5.73 17.11 6.21
N PHE A 99 4.62 16.37 6.16
CA PHE A 99 4.25 15.49 5.05
C PHE A 99 3.19 16.09 4.13
N LYS A 100 2.87 17.36 4.32
CA LYS A 100 1.93 18.07 3.46
C LYS A 100 2.49 18.24 2.06
N SER A 101 1.67 17.96 1.08
CA SER A 101 2.00 18.10 -0.34
C SER A 101 0.77 18.60 -1.09
N MET A 102 0.95 19.64 -1.91
CA MET A 102 -0.13 20.13 -2.76
C MET A 102 -0.57 19.09 -3.79
N ASP A 103 0.30 18.13 -4.12
CA ASP A 103 0.02 17.03 -5.03
C ASP A 103 -0.61 15.81 -4.33
N ALA A 104 -0.91 15.88 -3.03
CA ALA A 104 -1.46 14.77 -2.27
C ALA A 104 -2.79 14.24 -2.83
N CYS A 105 -3.57 15.11 -3.47
CA CYS A 105 -4.85 14.77 -4.09
C CYS A 105 -4.76 14.57 -5.61
N THR A 106 -3.55 14.62 -6.18
CA THR A 106 -3.36 14.48 -7.63
C THR A 106 -3.35 13.00 -7.99
N THR A 107 -4.37 12.59 -8.76
CA THR A 107 -4.40 11.24 -9.34
C THR A 107 -3.33 11.12 -10.43
N CYS A 108 -2.47 10.11 -10.31
CA CYS A 108 -1.46 9.85 -11.33
C CYS A 108 -2.11 9.54 -12.68
N LYS A 109 -1.73 10.28 -13.73
CA LYS A 109 -2.28 10.12 -15.08
C LYS A 109 -1.88 8.81 -15.77
N VAL A 110 -0.82 8.15 -15.28
CA VAL A 110 -0.29 6.90 -15.85
C VAL A 110 -0.98 5.69 -15.23
N CYS A 111 -1.02 5.61 -13.90
CA CYS A 111 -1.61 4.46 -13.20
C CYS A 111 -3.00 4.71 -12.63
N GLY A 112 -3.63 5.86 -12.88
CA GLY A 112 -4.96 6.18 -12.33
C GLY A 112 -5.02 6.23 -10.80
N GLY A 113 -3.87 6.32 -10.11
CA GLY A 113 -3.78 6.29 -8.65
C GLY A 113 -3.55 4.91 -8.04
N TYR A 114 -3.49 3.83 -8.83
CA TYR A 114 -3.28 2.45 -8.33
C TYR A 114 -1.83 2.16 -7.91
N ARG A 115 -0.86 2.99 -8.33
CA ARG A 115 0.60 2.87 -8.06
C ARG A 115 1.29 1.61 -8.57
N LEU A 116 0.51 0.63 -9.00
CA LEU A 116 0.95 -0.60 -9.62
C LEU A 116 0.37 -0.66 -11.03
N LEU A 117 1.16 -1.20 -11.96
CA LEU A 117 0.79 -1.43 -13.35
C LEU A 117 1.06 -2.90 -13.70
N PRO A 118 0.30 -3.49 -14.64
CA PRO A 118 0.65 -4.79 -15.19
C PRO A 118 2.09 -4.79 -15.73
N CYS A 119 2.84 -5.85 -15.46
CA CYS A 119 4.19 -6.00 -15.97
C CYS A 119 4.18 -5.98 -17.49
N GLN A 120 4.98 -5.11 -18.11
CA GLN A 120 5.06 -5.00 -19.57
C GLN A 120 5.76 -6.18 -20.25
N VAL A 121 6.47 -7.03 -19.48
CA VAL A 121 7.18 -8.20 -20.00
C VAL A 121 6.28 -9.43 -20.08
N CYS A 122 5.44 -9.66 -19.07
CA CYS A 122 4.54 -10.82 -19.01
C CYS A 122 3.05 -10.46 -19.10
N ASN A 123 2.72 -9.18 -19.28
CA ASN A 123 1.36 -8.63 -19.30
C ASN A 123 0.52 -9.07 -18.08
N GLY A 124 1.13 -9.12 -16.90
CA GLY A 124 0.48 -9.56 -15.67
C GLY A 124 0.35 -11.08 -15.51
N SER A 125 0.66 -11.90 -16.51
CA SER A 125 0.48 -13.36 -16.44
C SER A 125 1.46 -14.09 -15.52
N LYS A 126 2.53 -13.41 -15.09
CA LYS A 126 3.68 -13.97 -14.38
C LYS A 126 4.44 -15.07 -15.14
N LYS A 127 4.08 -15.37 -16.39
CA LYS A 127 4.76 -16.34 -17.25
C LYS A 127 5.84 -15.66 -18.10
N SER A 128 7.03 -16.23 -18.17
CA SER A 128 8.08 -15.78 -19.08
C SER A 128 7.79 -16.27 -20.50
N VAL A 129 8.15 -15.45 -21.48
CA VAL A 129 8.14 -15.83 -22.90
C VAL A 129 9.29 -16.77 -23.30
N HIS A 130 10.28 -17.01 -22.43
CA HIS A 130 11.35 -17.96 -22.69
C HIS A 130 10.87 -19.41 -22.56
N ARG A 131 11.07 -20.17 -23.64
CA ARG A 131 10.84 -21.61 -23.70
C ARG A 131 12.02 -22.32 -23.04
N ASN A 132 11.75 -23.22 -22.11
CA ASN A 132 12.79 -24.14 -21.62
C ASN A 132 13.15 -25.09 -22.75
N HIS A 133 14.33 -24.94 -23.33
CA HIS A 133 14.84 -25.86 -24.36
C HIS A 133 15.35 -27.20 -23.78
N PHE A 134 15.27 -27.38 -22.44
CA PHE A 134 15.89 -28.49 -21.71
C PHE A 134 14.90 -29.58 -21.25
N THR A 135 13.58 -29.38 -21.36
CA THR A 135 12.57 -30.34 -20.90
C THR A 135 11.55 -30.65 -22.00
N THR A 136 11.16 -31.92 -22.12
CA THR A 136 10.12 -32.42 -23.02
C THR A 136 8.73 -31.85 -22.71
N GLU A 137 8.54 -31.38 -21.47
CA GLU A 137 7.30 -30.76 -21.00
C GLU A 137 7.36 -29.22 -21.08
N PHE A 138 6.24 -28.61 -21.49
CA PHE A 138 6.08 -27.15 -21.54
C PHE A 138 6.03 -26.56 -20.13
N VAL A 139 7.19 -26.18 -19.59
CA VAL A 139 7.27 -25.40 -18.35
C VAL A 139 7.64 -23.96 -18.70
N ALA A 140 6.68 -23.05 -18.60
CA ALA A 140 6.96 -21.62 -18.69
C ALA A 140 7.63 -21.16 -17.38
N LEU A 141 8.80 -20.53 -17.45
CA LEU A 141 9.45 -19.97 -16.26
C LEU A 141 8.63 -18.80 -15.70
N LYS A 142 8.87 -18.45 -14.42
CA LYS A 142 8.26 -17.28 -13.81
C LYS A 142 8.97 -16.01 -14.29
N CYS A 143 8.20 -14.97 -14.62
CA CYS A 143 8.74 -13.66 -14.94
C CYS A 143 9.47 -13.06 -13.72
N MET A 144 10.72 -12.65 -13.89
CA MET A 144 11.54 -12.05 -12.84
C MET A 144 11.43 -10.51 -12.78
N ASN A 145 10.72 -9.89 -13.72
CA ASN A 145 10.59 -8.44 -13.82
C ASN A 145 9.42 -7.85 -13.02
N CYS A 146 8.66 -8.69 -12.32
CA CYS A 146 7.45 -8.28 -11.59
C CYS A 146 7.29 -9.04 -10.28
N ASP A 147 6.37 -8.58 -9.44
CA ASP A 147 6.04 -9.23 -8.18
C ASP A 147 5.30 -10.56 -8.35
N GLU A 148 4.86 -11.15 -7.23
CA GLU A 148 4.16 -12.44 -7.17
C GLU A 148 2.86 -12.50 -7.99
N VAL A 149 2.23 -11.36 -8.26
CA VAL A 149 0.95 -11.25 -9.00
C VAL A 149 1.11 -10.58 -10.36
N GLY A 150 2.34 -10.37 -10.83
CA GLY A 150 2.59 -9.86 -12.17
C GLY A 150 2.50 -8.34 -12.29
N LEU A 151 2.61 -7.60 -11.19
CA LEU A 151 2.57 -6.14 -11.16
C LEU A 151 3.97 -5.53 -10.99
N VAL A 152 4.11 -4.27 -11.41
CA VAL A 152 5.29 -3.44 -11.24
C VAL A 152 4.89 -2.08 -10.70
N ARG A 153 5.78 -1.42 -9.95
CA ARG A 153 5.54 -0.05 -9.47
C ARG A 153 5.43 0.92 -10.64
N CYS A 154 4.50 1.87 -10.53
CA CYS A 154 4.37 2.96 -11.47
C CYS A 154 5.65 3.80 -11.47
N SER A 155 6.21 4.06 -12.64
CA SER A 155 7.40 4.92 -12.76
C SER A 155 7.11 6.39 -12.49
N ALA A 156 5.84 6.80 -12.55
CA ALA A 156 5.42 8.19 -12.42
C ALA A 156 5.02 8.61 -10.99
N CYS A 157 4.81 7.67 -10.05
CA CYS A 157 4.37 8.01 -8.69
C CYS A 157 4.75 6.98 -7.62
#